data_AF-A0A2V9X2E4-F1
#
_entry.id   AF-A0A2V9X2E4-F1
#
_cell.length_a   1.000
_cell.length_b   1.000
_cell.length_c   1.000
_cell.angle_alpha   90.00
_cell.angle_beta   90.00
_cell.angle_gamma   90.00
#
_symmetry.space_group_name_H-M   'P 1'
#
loop_
_entity.id
_entity.type
_entity.pdbx_description
1 polymer ?
#
loop_
_entity_poly.entity_id
_entity_poly.type
_entity_poly.pdbx_seq_one_letter_code
_entity_poly.pdbx_strand_id
1 'polypeptide(L)'
;MAASKVDDVGNCCQVPLEAAFNVNEASEIVMGEFPIVTSLVMGNEHLRLFVTERRMIFAFVGQRGGAAYAASTFLGMLGGAVEDLLKSGKESLDREKLAKLVPDQILVANKDNFAVNYDEVVHVDLLETPRFTMITMVTRDEKMEFRTSRKFSSVCDLLGPRMAGKVQAIGLHG
;
A
#
# COMPACT_ATOMS: atom_id res chain seq x y z
N MET A 1 3.74 -49.63 -62.94
CA MET A 1 2.90 -50.22 -61.87
C MET A 1 2.76 -49.18 -60.77
N ALA A 2 1.51 -48.93 -60.35
CA ALA A 2 0.97 -48.20 -59.19
C ALA A 2 1.76 -47.00 -58.61
N ALA A 3 1.27 -45.75 -58.66
CA ALA A 3 0.06 -45.16 -58.05
C ALA A 3 0.16 -44.86 -56.53
N SER A 4 0.17 -43.56 -56.23
CA SER A 4 -0.55 -42.81 -55.16
C SER A 4 -0.27 -43.07 -53.68
N LYS A 5 0.01 -41.99 -52.91
CA LYS A 5 -0.89 -41.34 -51.90
C LYS A 5 -0.09 -40.26 -51.14
N VAL A 6 -0.16 -38.97 -51.49
CA VAL A 6 -1.05 -37.90 -50.94
C VAL A 6 -1.64 -38.22 -49.58
N ASP A 7 -1.24 -37.49 -48.53
CA ASP A 7 -2.15 -36.92 -47.54
C ASP A 7 -1.56 -35.61 -47.00
N ASP A 8 -2.46 -34.64 -46.91
CA ASP A 8 -2.35 -33.21 -46.70
C ASP A 8 -2.99 -32.92 -45.34
N VAL A 9 -2.29 -32.34 -44.37
CA VAL A 9 -2.92 -31.63 -43.24
C VAL A 9 -1.98 -30.58 -42.66
N GLY A 10 -2.40 -29.31 -42.68
CA GLY A 10 -2.24 -28.46 -41.50
C GLY A 10 -1.44 -27.17 -41.65
N ASN A 11 -2.00 -26.22 -42.39
CA ASN A 11 -1.82 -24.78 -42.15
C ASN A 11 -2.23 -24.39 -40.71
N CYS A 12 -1.86 -23.17 -40.29
CA CYS A 12 -2.19 -22.44 -39.05
C CYS A 12 -1.13 -22.65 -37.94
N CYS A 13 -0.32 -21.67 -37.52
CA CYS A 13 -0.63 -20.26 -37.33
C CYS A 13 0.61 -19.39 -37.53
N GLN A 14 0.50 -18.40 -38.42
CA GLN A 14 1.20 -17.13 -38.23
C GLN A 14 0.75 -16.56 -36.88
N VAL A 15 1.67 -16.40 -35.93
CA VAL A 15 1.38 -15.66 -34.70
C VAL A 15 1.59 -14.17 -34.98
N PRO A 16 0.60 -13.31 -34.65
CA PRO A 16 0.65 -11.89 -34.94
C PRO A 16 1.68 -11.18 -34.07
N LEU A 17 2.31 -10.17 -34.68
CA LEU A 17 3.22 -9.22 -34.07
C LEU A 17 2.42 -8.29 -33.13
N GLU A 18 1.94 -8.82 -32.00
CA GLU A 18 1.27 -8.03 -30.97
C GLU A 18 2.31 -7.42 -30.03
N ALA A 19 2.34 -6.09 -30.05
CA ALA A 19 2.94 -5.16 -29.10
C ALA A 19 3.90 -5.80 -28.07
N ALA A 20 5.20 -5.59 -28.29
CA ALA A 20 6.17 -5.62 -27.21
C ALA A 20 5.78 -4.53 -26.19
N PHE A 21 4.90 -4.89 -25.25
CA PHE A 21 4.85 -4.20 -23.97
C PHE A 21 6.27 -4.24 -23.44
N ASN A 22 6.80 -3.06 -23.14
CA ASN A 22 8.12 -2.89 -22.61
C ASN A 22 8.18 -3.58 -21.24
N VAL A 23 8.52 -4.87 -21.22
CA VAL A 23 8.77 -5.65 -20.01
C VAL A 23 10.12 -5.21 -19.45
N ASN A 24 10.18 -3.97 -18.98
CA ASN A 24 11.31 -3.48 -18.21
C ASN A 24 10.95 -2.33 -17.26
N GLU A 25 9.71 -2.30 -16.77
CA GLU A 25 9.47 -1.75 -15.43
C GLU A 25 9.62 -2.92 -14.46
N ALA A 26 10.77 -2.99 -13.79
CA ALA A 26 10.96 -3.95 -12.71
C ALA A 26 9.76 -3.84 -11.75
N SER A 27 9.00 -4.92 -11.64
CA SER A 27 7.83 -5.00 -10.76
C SER A 27 8.29 -4.65 -9.35
N GLU A 28 7.77 -3.55 -8.81
CA GLU A 28 8.10 -3.08 -7.47
C GLU A 28 7.76 -4.16 -6.43
N ILE A 29 8.68 -4.45 -5.51
CA ILE A 29 8.52 -5.52 -4.52
C ILE A 29 8.07 -4.95 -3.17
N VAL A 30 7.14 -5.64 -2.50
CA VAL A 30 6.80 -5.42 -1.08
C VAL A 30 7.87 -6.08 -0.22
N MET A 31 8.56 -5.30 0.60
CA MET A 31 9.60 -5.80 1.50
C MET A 31 9.07 -6.25 2.84
N GLY A 32 7.94 -5.67 3.24
CA GLY A 32 7.30 -6.00 4.50
C GLY A 32 6.07 -5.14 4.72
N GLU A 33 5.25 -5.57 5.67
CA GLU A 33 4.00 -4.90 5.98
C GLU A 33 3.68 -5.00 7.46
N PHE A 34 2.96 -4.02 8.01
CA PHE A 34 2.41 -4.13 9.35
C PHE A 34 1.12 -3.33 9.54
N PRO A 35 0.24 -3.78 10.45
CA PRO A 35 -0.96 -3.03 10.78
C PRO A 35 -0.57 -1.75 11.53
N ILE A 36 -1.23 -0.66 11.17
CA ILE A 36 -1.14 0.62 11.87
C ILE A 36 -2.54 1.12 12.18
N VAL A 37 -2.65 1.95 13.22
CA VAL A 37 -3.87 2.62 13.62
C VAL A 37 -3.60 4.10 13.68
N THR A 38 -4.44 4.90 13.02
CA THR A 38 -4.47 6.36 13.17
C THR A 38 -5.70 6.76 13.97
N SER A 39 -5.58 7.81 14.77
CA SER A 39 -6.70 8.39 15.51
C SER A 39 -7.23 9.60 14.75
N LEU A 40 -8.44 9.49 14.20
CA LEU A 40 -9.21 10.60 13.68
C LEU A 40 -10.09 11.20 14.77
N VAL A 41 -10.54 12.44 14.55
CA VAL A 41 -11.45 13.18 15.44
C VAL A 41 -12.72 12.38 15.80
N MET A 42 -13.13 11.43 14.94
CA MET A 42 -14.35 10.63 15.09
C MET A 42 -14.13 9.12 15.19
N GLY A 43 -12.90 8.64 15.44
CA GLY A 43 -12.64 7.21 15.62
C GLY A 43 -11.22 6.79 15.28
N ASN A 44 -10.94 5.49 15.37
CA ASN A 44 -9.67 4.92 14.94
C ASN A 44 -9.82 4.26 13.57
N GLU A 45 -8.93 4.59 12.64
CA GLU A 45 -8.86 3.90 11.35
C GLU A 45 -7.74 2.85 11.37
N HIS A 46 -8.08 1.64 10.94
CA HIS A 46 -7.11 0.56 10.80
C HIS A 46 -6.59 0.53 9.36
N LEU A 47 -5.32 0.84 9.23
CA LEU A 47 -4.60 0.72 7.96
C LEU A 47 -3.59 -0.42 8.05
N ARG A 48 -3.06 -0.76 6.89
CA ARG A 48 -1.90 -1.61 6.74
C ARG A 48 -0.85 -0.83 5.97
N LEU A 49 0.31 -0.67 6.59
CA LEU A 49 1.45 -0.06 5.95
C LEU A 49 2.22 -1.14 5.21
N PHE A 50 2.36 -0.99 3.90
CA PHE A 50 3.26 -1.76 3.07
C PHE A 50 4.51 -0.93 2.80
N VAL A 51 5.67 -1.49 3.10
CA VAL A 51 6.97 -0.91 2.78
C VAL A 51 7.48 -1.62 1.54
N THR A 52 7.69 -0.87 0.47
CA THR A 52 8.13 -1.41 -0.81
C THR A 52 9.57 -1.00 -1.10
N GLU A 53 10.06 -1.34 -2.28
CA GLU A 53 11.36 -0.87 -2.71
C GLU A 53 11.44 0.64 -2.93
N ARG A 54 10.33 1.30 -3.30
CA ARG A 54 10.33 2.70 -3.79
C ARG A 54 9.50 3.66 -2.93
N ARG A 55 8.51 3.17 -2.19
CA ARG A 55 7.56 4.00 -1.45
C ARG A 55 6.93 3.24 -0.29
N MET A 56 6.09 3.93 0.45
CA MET A 56 5.17 3.32 1.39
C MET A 56 3.76 3.36 0.82
N ILE A 57 2.97 2.31 1.05
CA ILE A 57 1.55 2.27 0.69
C ILE A 57 0.72 2.09 1.95
N PHE A 58 -0.21 3.00 2.16
CA PHE A 58 -1.15 3.00 3.27
C PHE A 58 -2.49 2.46 2.76
N ALA A 59 -2.77 1.20 3.10
CA ALA A 59 -3.96 0.52 2.62
C ALA A 59 -5.05 0.45 3.70
N PHE A 60 -6.28 0.83 3.34
CA PHE A 60 -7.45 0.76 4.21
C PHE A 60 -7.95 -0.68 4.32
N VAL A 61 -8.06 -1.18 5.56
CA VAL A 61 -8.53 -2.56 5.85
C VAL A 61 -9.90 -2.56 6.57
N GLY A 62 -10.51 -1.38 6.73
CA GLY A 62 -11.84 -1.18 7.34
C GLY A 62 -11.80 -0.73 8.80
N GLN A 63 -12.96 -0.36 9.34
CA GLN A 63 -13.16 0.02 10.74
C GLN A 63 -13.57 -1.22 11.56
N ARG A 64 -12.93 -1.48 12.71
CA ARG A 64 -13.39 -2.53 13.65
C ARG A 64 -14.06 -1.87 14.85
N GLY A 65 -15.38 -1.71 14.77
CA GLY A 65 -16.24 -1.30 15.89
C GLY A 65 -17.13 -0.10 15.57
N GLY A 66 -18.45 -0.32 15.64
CA GLY A 66 -19.44 0.73 15.84
C GLY A 66 -19.68 1.71 14.68
N ALA A 67 -20.66 1.38 13.83
CA ALA A 67 -21.36 2.25 12.91
C ALA A 67 -20.52 2.97 11.84
N ALA A 68 -20.79 2.60 10.58
CA ALA A 68 -20.34 3.31 9.40
C ALA A 68 -20.94 4.73 9.38
N TYR A 69 -20.27 5.67 10.04
CA TYR A 69 -20.54 7.09 9.89
C TYR A 69 -19.53 7.65 8.89
N ALA A 70 -20.06 8.11 7.77
CA ALA A 70 -19.36 8.97 6.84
C ALA A 70 -18.87 10.25 7.55
N ALA A 71 -17.87 10.89 6.94
CA ALA A 71 -17.29 12.19 7.28
C ALA A 71 -16.13 12.18 8.31
N SER A 72 -14.93 11.95 7.81
CA SER A 72 -13.88 12.99 7.78
C SER A 72 -12.77 12.50 6.89
N THR A 73 -12.93 12.82 5.63
CA THR A 73 -11.99 12.54 4.56
C THR A 73 -10.62 13.12 4.90
N PHE A 74 -9.58 12.31 4.79
CA PHE A 74 -8.17 12.72 4.61
C PHE A 74 -7.96 13.45 3.25
N LEU A 75 -8.95 14.23 2.81
CA LEU A 75 -8.94 15.04 1.59
C LEU A 75 -9.02 16.52 1.99
N GLY A 76 -7.92 17.01 2.58
CA GLY A 76 -7.68 18.44 2.73
C GLY A 76 -6.84 19.05 1.60
N MET A 77 -6.19 18.24 0.74
CA MET A 77 -5.19 18.78 -0.20
C MET A 77 -5.14 18.17 -1.60
N LEU A 78 -6.20 17.51 -2.08
CA LEU A 78 -6.35 17.22 -3.51
C LEU A 78 -7.71 17.74 -3.98
N GLY A 79 -7.67 18.85 -4.70
CA GLY A 79 -8.83 19.64 -5.08
C GLY A 79 -9.81 18.93 -6.02
N GLY A 80 -11.09 19.24 -5.83
CA GLY A 80 -12.07 19.42 -6.89
C GLY A 80 -12.62 18.17 -7.59
N ALA A 81 -13.54 17.45 -6.94
CA ALA A 81 -14.73 16.84 -7.57
C ALA A 81 -15.56 16.13 -6.49
N VAL A 82 -16.54 16.82 -5.92
CA VAL A 82 -17.48 16.25 -4.95
C VAL A 82 -18.82 16.05 -5.65
N GLU A 83 -19.06 14.89 -6.24
CA GLU A 83 -20.40 14.46 -6.66
C GLU A 83 -20.47 12.96 -7.01
N ASP A 84 -20.07 12.04 -6.10
CA ASP A 84 -20.56 10.65 -6.19
C ASP A 84 -20.41 9.77 -4.92
N LEU A 85 -20.23 10.40 -3.74
CA LEU A 85 -19.84 9.71 -2.50
C LEU A 85 -20.98 8.97 -1.77
N LEU A 86 -21.94 8.34 -2.46
CA LEU A 86 -23.10 7.76 -1.76
C LEU A 86 -23.62 6.40 -2.25
N LYS A 87 -22.84 5.59 -3.01
CA LYS A 87 -23.37 4.30 -3.51
C LYS A 87 -22.51 3.03 -3.46
N SER A 88 -21.27 3.02 -2.97
CA SER A 88 -20.55 1.75 -2.79
C SER A 88 -20.42 1.38 -1.31
N GLY A 89 -21.23 0.42 -0.86
CA GLY A 89 -21.01 -0.26 0.42
C GLY A 89 -19.58 -0.80 0.45
N LYS A 90 -18.77 -0.27 1.37
CA LYS A 90 -17.34 -0.58 1.51
C LYS A 90 -17.16 -2.05 1.88
N GLU A 91 -16.89 -2.89 0.89
CA GLU A 91 -16.28 -4.20 1.12
C GLU A 91 -14.91 -3.97 1.79
N SER A 92 -14.80 -4.33 3.06
CA SER A 92 -13.50 -4.49 3.70
C SER A 92 -12.76 -5.60 2.94
N LEU A 93 -11.74 -5.23 2.17
CA LEU A 93 -10.89 -6.22 1.54
C LEU A 93 -10.22 -7.07 2.62
N ASP A 94 -10.28 -8.38 2.44
CA ASP A 94 -9.70 -9.33 3.37
C ASP A 94 -8.18 -9.13 3.46
N ARG A 95 -7.66 -9.16 4.69
CA ARG A 95 -6.24 -8.93 5.02
C ARG A 95 -5.33 -9.87 4.24
N GLU A 96 -5.76 -11.12 4.07
CA GLU A 96 -4.98 -12.14 3.38
C GLU A 96 -4.91 -11.90 1.87
N LYS A 97 -5.92 -11.23 1.30
CA LYS A 97 -5.94 -10.89 -0.12
C LYS A 97 -4.97 -9.75 -0.43
N LEU A 98 -4.95 -8.70 0.39
CA LEU A 98 -4.04 -7.56 0.20
C LEU A 98 -2.55 -7.96 0.24
N ALA A 99 -2.18 -8.90 1.12
CA ALA A 99 -0.80 -9.35 1.25
C ALA A 99 -0.25 -10.12 0.02
N LYS A 100 -1.12 -10.56 -0.89
CA LYS A 100 -0.75 -11.29 -2.11
C LYS A 100 -0.67 -10.39 -3.36
N LEU A 101 -1.05 -9.12 -3.23
CA LEU A 101 -1.06 -8.16 -4.33
C LEU A 101 0.30 -7.49 -4.52
N VAL A 102 0.63 -7.16 -5.76
CA VAL A 102 1.76 -6.26 -6.06
C VAL A 102 1.40 -4.82 -5.71
N PRO A 103 2.38 -3.92 -5.48
CA PRO A 103 2.15 -2.54 -5.02
C PRO A 103 1.07 -1.76 -5.78
N ASP A 104 1.08 -1.77 -7.12
CA ASP A 104 0.08 -1.06 -7.91
C ASP A 104 -1.33 -1.65 -7.76
N GLN A 105 -1.42 -2.97 -7.58
CA GLN A 105 -2.69 -3.63 -7.29
C GLN A 105 -3.21 -3.26 -5.90
N ILE A 106 -2.33 -3.09 -4.91
CA ILE A 106 -2.72 -2.61 -3.57
C ILE A 106 -3.32 -1.21 -3.68
N LEU A 107 -2.71 -0.31 -4.45
CA LEU A 107 -3.19 1.07 -4.59
C LEU A 107 -4.58 1.15 -5.23
N VAL A 108 -4.83 0.40 -6.31
CA VAL A 108 -6.13 0.45 -6.99
C VAL A 108 -7.22 -0.37 -6.29
N ALA A 109 -6.85 -1.23 -5.32
CA ALA A 109 -7.81 -2.06 -4.61
C ALA A 109 -8.82 -1.25 -3.79
N ASN A 110 -8.46 -0.04 -3.35
CA ASN A 110 -9.37 0.89 -2.70
C ASN A 110 -8.95 2.32 -3.01
N LYS A 111 -9.89 3.16 -3.45
CA LYS A 111 -9.66 4.57 -3.81
C LYS A 111 -9.07 5.42 -2.68
N ASP A 112 -9.28 5.01 -1.43
CA ASP A 112 -8.78 5.72 -0.26
C ASP A 112 -7.31 5.33 0.02
N ASN A 113 -6.78 4.25 -0.59
CA ASN A 113 -5.37 3.88 -0.46
C ASN A 113 -4.47 4.93 -1.10
N PHE A 114 -3.36 5.21 -0.44
CA PHE A 114 -2.41 6.21 -0.92
C PHE A 114 -0.97 5.73 -0.73
N ALA A 115 -0.08 6.32 -1.51
CA ALA A 115 1.35 6.10 -1.38
C ALA A 115 2.06 7.38 -0.91
N VAL A 116 3.16 7.19 -0.19
CA VAL A 116 4.11 8.24 0.18
C VAL A 116 5.48 7.81 -0.30
N ASN A 117 6.07 8.59 -1.20
CA ASN A 117 7.42 8.36 -1.68
C ASN A 117 8.44 8.70 -0.60
N TYR A 118 9.57 7.99 -0.55
CA TYR A 118 10.58 8.22 0.49
C TYR A 118 11.21 9.62 0.44
N ASP A 119 11.18 10.30 -0.70
CA ASP A 119 11.67 11.67 -0.86
C ASP A 119 10.69 12.74 -0.37
N GLU A 120 9.39 12.42 -0.31
CA GLU A 120 8.34 13.27 0.28
C GLU A 120 8.40 13.28 1.81
N VAL A 121 8.94 12.21 2.42
CA VAL A 121 9.17 12.15 3.85
C VAL A 121 10.27 13.14 4.23
N VAL A 122 9.98 14.03 5.18
CA VAL A 122 10.94 14.97 5.78
C VAL A 122 11.55 14.36 7.03
N HIS A 123 10.72 13.80 7.91
CA HIS A 123 11.14 13.28 9.21
C HIS A 123 10.21 12.16 9.69
N VAL A 124 10.75 11.20 10.45
CA VAL A 124 10.00 10.15 11.13
C VAL A 124 10.52 9.98 12.56
N ASP A 125 9.65 10.18 13.53
CA ASP A 125 9.90 9.79 14.92
C ASP A 125 9.30 8.41 15.19
N LEU A 126 10.14 7.51 15.68
CA LEU A 126 9.74 6.22 16.22
C LEU A 126 9.92 6.29 17.73
N LEU A 127 8.83 6.14 18.48
CA LEU A 127 8.85 6.10 19.94
C LEU A 127 8.35 4.75 20.42
N GLU A 128 9.20 4.05 21.16
CA GLU A 128 8.81 2.85 21.89
C GLU A 128 7.96 3.24 23.10
N THR A 129 6.79 2.60 23.23
CA THR A 129 5.97 2.70 24.43
C THR A 129 5.80 1.31 25.04
N PRO A 130 5.38 1.18 26.31
CA PRO A 130 5.19 -0.14 26.92
C PRO A 130 4.17 -1.04 26.22
N ARG A 131 3.31 -0.50 25.34
CA ARG A 131 2.21 -1.24 24.71
C ARG A 131 2.24 -1.26 23.19
N PHE A 132 2.88 -0.29 22.55
CA PHE A 132 2.91 -0.13 21.10
C PHE A 132 4.09 0.73 20.66
N THR A 133 4.39 0.71 19.37
CA THR A 133 5.30 1.68 18.75
C THR A 133 4.47 2.84 18.21
N MET A 134 4.79 4.06 18.62
CA MET A 134 4.26 5.28 18.00
C MET A 134 5.15 5.65 16.82
N ILE A 135 4.53 6.02 15.70
CA ILE A 135 5.18 6.46 14.48
C ILE A 135 4.60 7.84 14.17
N THR A 136 5.42 8.87 14.22
CA THR A 136 5.06 10.21 13.74
C THR A 136 5.82 10.48 12.46
N MET A 137 5.10 10.72 11.37
CA MET A 137 5.66 10.95 10.05
C MET A 137 5.34 12.36 9.59
N VAL A 138 6.37 13.12 9.24
CA VAL A 138 6.24 14.44 8.64
C VAL A 138 6.63 14.31 7.17
N THR A 139 5.70 14.63 6.28
CA THR A 139 5.93 14.76 4.84
C THR A 139 6.05 16.25 4.47
N ARG A 140 6.23 16.54 3.19
CA ARG A 140 6.19 17.94 2.69
C ARG A 140 4.82 18.59 2.85
N ASP A 141 3.75 17.78 2.90
CA ASP A 141 2.37 18.27 2.88
C ASP A 141 1.73 18.24 4.27
N GLU A 142 2.05 17.24 5.09
CA GLU A 142 1.37 17.05 6.37
C GLU A 142 2.18 16.28 7.43
N LYS A 143 1.63 16.26 8.65
CA LYS A 143 2.11 15.44 9.75
C LYS A 143 1.04 14.38 10.05
N MET A 144 1.45 13.12 10.03
CA MET A 144 0.61 11.96 10.35
C MET A 144 1.14 11.25 11.61
N GLU A 145 0.22 10.70 12.41
CA GLU A 145 0.55 9.94 13.61
C GLU A 145 -0.12 8.56 13.58
N PHE A 146 0.67 7.52 13.82
CA PHE A 146 0.24 6.13 13.75
C PHE A 146 0.71 5.34 14.96
N ARG A 147 -0.02 4.28 15.29
CA ARG A 147 0.35 3.30 16.33
C ARG A 147 0.37 1.90 15.74
N THR A 148 1.35 1.10 16.13
CA THR A 148 1.39 -0.33 15.78
C THR A 148 1.74 -1.19 16.98
N SER A 149 1.12 -2.37 17.07
CA SER A 149 1.51 -3.40 18.03
C SER A 149 2.79 -4.15 17.63
N ARG A 150 3.35 -3.85 16.45
CA ARG A 150 4.62 -4.42 16.02
C ARG A 150 5.76 -3.94 16.92
N LYS A 151 6.70 -4.85 17.20
CA LYS A 151 7.88 -4.58 18.05
C LYS A 151 8.69 -3.42 17.46
N PHE A 152 9.13 -2.52 18.34
CA PHE A 152 9.90 -1.32 17.99
C PHE A 152 11.09 -1.61 17.08
N SER A 153 11.91 -2.61 17.44
CA SER A 153 13.06 -3.03 16.63
C SER A 153 12.66 -3.43 15.21
N SER A 154 11.59 -4.21 15.06
CA SER A 154 11.11 -4.63 13.74
C SER A 154 10.57 -3.48 12.90
N VAL A 155 10.06 -2.41 13.51
CA VAL A 155 9.67 -1.18 12.80
C VAL A 155 10.91 -0.42 12.36
N CYS A 156 11.91 -0.29 13.24
CA CYS A 156 13.19 0.34 12.92
C CYS A 156 13.91 -0.39 11.76
N ASP A 157 13.96 -1.72 11.81
CA ASP A 157 14.62 -2.54 10.78
C ASP A 157 13.96 -2.38 9.40
N LEU A 158 12.64 -2.18 9.36
CA LEU A 158 11.90 -2.05 8.11
C LEU A 158 11.96 -0.62 7.54
N LEU A 159 11.87 0.40 8.39
CA LEU A 159 11.81 1.81 7.94
C LEU A 159 13.19 2.48 7.85
N GLY A 160 14.09 2.17 8.79
CA GLY A 160 15.39 2.82 8.94
C GLY A 160 16.24 2.82 7.67
N PRO A 161 16.48 1.65 7.04
CA PRO A 161 17.28 1.57 5.81
C PRO A 161 16.72 2.37 4.63
N ARG A 162 15.42 2.69 4.62
CA ARG A 162 14.74 3.34 3.49
C ARG A 162 14.62 4.86 3.63
N MET A 163 14.78 5.36 4.85
CA MET A 163 14.63 6.77 5.19
C MET A 163 15.89 7.28 5.88
N ALA A 164 17.06 6.85 5.40
CA ALA A 164 18.35 7.14 6.00
C ALA A 164 18.52 8.63 6.30
N GLY A 165 18.84 8.94 7.56
CA GLY A 165 18.99 10.32 8.05
C GLY A 165 17.68 11.06 8.38
N LYS A 166 16.51 10.45 8.15
CA LYS A 166 15.20 11.03 8.46
C LYS A 166 14.50 10.34 9.64
N VAL A 167 15.04 9.21 10.12
CA VAL A 167 14.45 8.44 11.21
C VAL A 167 15.14 8.77 12.53
N GLN A 168 14.37 9.24 13.50
CA GLN A 168 14.78 9.36 14.89
C GLN A 168 14.07 8.28 15.72
N ALA A 169 14.85 7.41 16.35
CA ALA A 169 14.35 6.27 17.11
C ALA A 169 14.64 6.47 18.61
N ILE A 170 13.59 6.48 19.43
CA ILE A 170 13.67 6.63 20.89
C ILE A 170 13.10 5.35 21.53
N GLY A 171 13.99 4.48 21.98
CA GLY A 171 13.65 3.24 22.69
C GLY A 171 13.54 3.45 24.21
N LEU A 172 12.81 2.57 24.90
CA LEU A 172 12.70 2.59 26.38
C LEU A 172 13.94 1.99 27.06
N HIS A 173 14.80 1.31 26.30
CA HIS A 173 16.00 0.64 26.79
C HIS A 173 17.30 1.25 26.22
N GLY A 174 17.24 2.50 25.78
CA GLY A 174 18.41 3.30 25.41
C GLY A 174 19.21 3.77 26.62
#